data_AF-A0A060CJC5-F1
#
_entry.id   AF-A0A060CJC5-F1
#
_cell.length_a   1.000
_cell.length_b   1.000
_cell.length_c   1.000
_cell.angle_alpha   90.00
_cell.angle_beta   90.00
_cell.angle_gamma   90.00
#
_symmetry.space_group_name_H-M   'P 1'
#
loop_
_entity.id
_entity.type
_entity.pdbx_description
1 polymer ?
#
loop_
_entity_poly.entity_id
_entity_poly.type
_entity_poly.pdbx_seq_one_letter_code
_entity_poly.pdbx_strand_id
1 'polypeptide(L)'
;YSLNPDLTREDLVDIIEQTAQKVGSYTYSTTTGRPNGDWNNEMGYGLLNAEEAVALVRPDLLTTFSVPRGSAIPNGFRQFSYVHTLGCGGPNLSNVFNSVLNWWGGSSGLYQFTLETTDGVPRSYTNIPDYGTYSLHTSTPEIAITSSIGFTGLDGDYWVNLDGSNVVLV
;
A
#
# COMPACT_ATOMS: atom_id res chain seq x y z
N TYR A 1 -7.25 15.51 -7.53
CA TYR A 1 -8.34 14.92 -6.71
C TYR A 1 -8.36 13.41 -6.92
N SER A 2 -7.41 12.62 -6.38
CA SER A 2 -7.43 11.17 -6.67
C SER A 2 -6.61 10.25 -5.75
N LEU A 3 -5.92 10.73 -4.71
CA LEU A 3 -5.06 9.86 -3.87
C LEU A 3 -5.72 9.44 -2.56
N ASN A 4 -6.51 10.33 -1.95
CA ASN A 4 -7.31 10.02 -0.78
C ASN A 4 -8.62 10.84 -0.88
N PRO A 5 -9.74 10.20 -1.27
CA PRO A 5 -11.01 10.90 -1.44
C PRO A 5 -11.66 11.33 -0.12
N ASP A 6 -11.17 10.82 1.02
CA ASP A 6 -11.76 11.05 2.34
C ASP A 6 -11.13 12.25 3.07
N LEU A 7 -10.13 12.91 2.45
CA LEU A 7 -9.52 14.12 3.04
C LEU A 7 -10.55 15.24 3.17
N THR A 8 -10.67 15.77 4.39
CA THR A 8 -11.44 16.98 4.62
C THR A 8 -10.64 18.20 4.16
N ARG A 9 -11.32 19.35 4.07
CA ARG A 9 -10.65 20.64 3.85
C ARG A 9 -9.63 20.93 4.96
N GLU A 10 -9.90 20.51 6.19
CA GLU A 10 -9.02 20.76 7.35
C GLU A 10 -7.73 19.96 7.21
N ASP A 11 -7.82 18.65 6.91
CA ASP A 11 -6.65 17.80 6.67
C ASP A 11 -5.78 18.33 5.53
N LEU A 12 -6.41 18.81 4.45
CA LEU A 12 -5.72 19.41 3.30
C LEU A 12 -4.95 20.68 3.68
N VAL A 13 -5.54 21.54 4.52
CA VAL A 13 -4.87 22.74 5.02
C VAL A 13 -3.70 22.35 5.90
N ASP A 14 -3.91 21.43 6.84
CA ASP A 14 -2.88 20.96 7.75
C ASP A 14 -1.68 20.37 7.00
N ILE A 15 -1.92 19.52 6.00
CA ILE A 15 -0.86 18.92 5.17
C ILE A 15 -0.07 20.01 4.44
N ILE A 16 -0.74 20.99 3.82
CA ILE A 16 -0.06 22.08 3.11
C ILE A 16 0.79 22.91 4.07
N GLU A 17 0.29 23.17 5.29
CA GLU A 17 1.00 23.95 6.30
C GLU A 17 2.22 23.18 6.85
N GLN A 18 2.06 21.90 7.17
CA GLN A 18 3.11 21.03 7.70
C GLN A 18 4.25 20.79 6.71
N THR A 19 3.94 20.76 5.41
CA THR A 19 4.92 20.44 4.36
C THR A 19 5.61 21.67 3.78
N ALA A 20 5.18 22.87 4.14
CA ALA A 20 5.73 24.10 3.58
C ALA A 20 7.23 24.25 3.88
N GLN A 21 8.01 24.44 2.81
CA GLN A 21 9.44 24.62 2.88
C GLN A 21 9.79 26.04 3.36
N LYS A 22 10.67 26.13 4.34
CA LYS A 22 11.21 27.42 4.81
C LYS A 22 12.15 27.98 3.76
N VAL A 23 11.80 29.14 3.22
CA VAL A 23 12.56 29.81 2.15
C VAL A 23 12.78 31.29 2.48
N GLY A 24 13.77 31.89 1.81
CA GLY A 24 14.18 33.26 2.04
C GLY A 24 15.03 33.42 3.30
N SER A 25 15.29 34.66 3.69
CA SER A 25 16.08 35.00 4.88
C SER A 25 15.22 35.29 6.12
N TYR A 26 13.94 34.90 6.09
CA TYR A 26 13.01 35.10 7.20
C TYR A 26 13.30 34.15 8.36
N THR A 27 12.97 34.60 9.58
CA THR A 27 12.96 33.73 10.75
C THR A 27 11.56 33.13 10.91
N TYR A 28 11.48 31.82 10.95
CA TYR A 28 10.25 31.08 11.22
C TYR A 28 10.29 30.60 12.67
N SER A 29 9.16 30.65 13.37
CA SER A 29 9.05 30.15 14.74
C SER A 29 7.66 29.60 15.05
N THR A 30 7.57 28.82 16.13
CA THR A 30 6.29 28.35 16.65
C THR A 30 5.43 29.54 17.10
N THR A 31 4.18 29.58 16.63
CA THR A 31 3.25 30.68 16.88
C THR A 31 1.95 30.14 17.47
N THR A 32 1.42 30.79 18.51
CA THR A 32 0.15 30.37 19.14
C THR A 32 -1.00 30.50 18.13
N GLY A 33 -1.84 29.47 18.02
CA GLY A 33 -2.91 29.40 17.02
C GLY A 33 -2.44 28.99 15.60
N ARG A 34 -1.16 28.59 15.47
CA ARG A 34 -0.55 28.08 14.23
C ARG A 34 0.16 26.75 14.51
N PRO A 35 -0.56 25.66 14.80
CA PRO A 35 0.01 24.42 15.31
C PRO A 35 0.83 23.63 14.26
N ASN A 36 0.61 23.88 12.97
CA ASN A 36 1.12 23.07 11.87
C ASN A 36 2.58 23.39 11.44
N GLY A 37 3.42 23.78 12.39
CA GLY A 37 4.86 24.05 12.19
C GLY A 37 5.26 25.51 12.35
N ASP A 38 6.50 25.82 11.96
CA ASP A 38 7.05 27.17 12.12
C ASP A 38 6.45 28.16 11.11
N TRP A 39 6.18 29.37 11.58
CA TRP A 39 5.45 30.39 10.85
C TRP A 39 6.19 31.74 10.91
N ASN A 40 5.97 32.59 9.91
CA ASN A 40 6.38 34.00 9.90
C ASN A 40 5.29 34.88 9.26
N ASN A 41 5.33 36.19 9.52
CA ASN A 41 4.29 37.14 9.11
C ASN A 41 4.33 37.54 7.64
N GLU A 42 5.40 37.25 6.92
CA GLU A 42 5.53 37.55 5.49
C GLU A 42 5.15 36.37 4.60
N MET A 43 5.62 35.17 4.93
CA MET A 43 5.51 33.96 4.10
C MET A 43 4.62 32.88 4.73
N GLY A 44 4.05 33.13 5.90
CA GLY A 44 3.27 32.13 6.63
C GLY A 44 4.12 30.91 6.99
N TYR A 45 3.67 29.72 6.60
CA TYR A 45 4.43 28.48 6.80
C TYR A 45 5.59 28.30 5.80
N GLY A 46 5.67 29.12 4.74
CA GLY A 46 6.72 29.04 3.73
C GLY A 46 6.19 28.70 2.34
N LEU A 47 7.07 28.18 1.47
CA LEU A 47 6.74 27.79 0.10
C LEU A 47 6.02 26.44 0.10
N LEU A 48 4.91 26.31 -0.64
CA LEU A 48 4.22 25.04 -0.85
C LEU A 48 5.19 23.98 -1.40
N ASN A 49 5.33 22.87 -0.67
CA ASN A 49 6.02 21.69 -1.16
C ASN A 49 5.00 20.65 -1.65
N ALA A 50 4.66 20.70 -2.93
CA ALA A 50 3.67 19.81 -3.51
C ALA A 50 4.08 18.33 -3.46
N GLU A 51 5.37 18.04 -3.51
CA GLU A 51 5.89 16.67 -3.45
C GLU A 51 5.65 16.06 -2.07
N GLU A 52 6.07 16.76 -1.02
CA GLU A 52 5.90 16.30 0.36
C GLU A 52 4.42 16.28 0.77
N ALA A 53 3.64 17.27 0.32
CA ALA A 53 2.19 17.28 0.52
C ALA A 53 1.54 16.05 -0.11
N VAL A 54 1.93 15.68 -1.34
CA VAL A 54 1.44 14.47 -1.99
C VAL A 54 1.92 13.21 -1.26
N ALA A 55 3.12 13.20 -0.69
CA ALA A 55 3.61 12.08 0.09
C ALA A 55 2.77 11.86 1.36
N LEU A 56 2.41 12.92 2.09
CA LEU A 56 1.54 12.83 3.28
C LEU A 56 0.07 12.54 2.96
N VAL A 57 -0.41 12.92 1.76
CA VAL A 57 -1.78 12.60 1.29
C VAL A 57 -1.92 11.12 0.92
N ARG A 58 -0.82 10.42 0.58
CA ARG A 58 -0.90 9.00 0.24
C ARG A 58 -1.41 8.25 1.47
N PRO A 59 -2.46 7.41 1.33
CA PRO A 59 -2.87 6.56 2.43
C PRO A 59 -1.67 5.72 2.86
N ASP A 60 -1.33 5.80 4.14
CA ASP A 60 -0.40 4.84 4.72
C ASP A 60 -1.06 3.46 4.60
N LEU A 61 -0.56 2.68 3.64
CA LEU A 61 -1.15 1.39 3.30
C LEU A 61 -1.02 0.41 4.47
N LEU A 62 -0.04 0.62 5.36
CA LEU A 62 0.14 -0.22 6.54
C LEU A 62 -1.03 -0.07 7.50
N THR A 63 -1.39 1.18 7.85
CA THR A 63 -2.54 1.45 8.72
C THR A 63 -3.87 1.18 8.01
N THR A 64 -4.00 1.56 6.74
CA THR A 64 -5.21 1.34 5.94
C THR A 64 -5.59 -0.13 5.89
N PHE A 65 -4.62 -1.01 5.67
CA PHE A 65 -4.84 -2.45 5.57
C PHE A 65 -4.54 -3.22 6.86
N SER A 66 -4.29 -2.50 7.96
CA SER A 66 -4.03 -3.08 9.28
C SER A 66 -2.93 -4.17 9.24
N VAL A 67 -1.82 -3.86 8.57
CA VAL A 67 -0.65 -4.72 8.45
C VAL A 67 0.57 -4.11 9.17
N PRO A 68 1.40 -4.93 9.83
CA PRO A 68 1.25 -6.37 10.03
C PRO A 68 0.06 -6.73 10.95
N ARG A 69 -0.64 -7.81 10.60
CA ARG A 69 -1.75 -8.34 11.42
C ARG A 69 -1.20 -9.16 12.57
N GLY A 70 -1.72 -8.97 13.79
CA GLY A 70 -1.32 -9.72 15.00
C GLY A 70 -1.83 -11.18 15.11
N SER A 71 -2.32 -11.78 14.03
CA SER A 71 -2.87 -13.15 14.01
C SER A 71 -2.77 -13.77 12.62
N ALA A 72 -2.88 -15.10 12.54
CA ALA A 72 -2.87 -15.83 11.27
C ALA A 72 -3.97 -15.34 10.31
N ILE A 73 -3.75 -15.55 9.00
CA ILE A 73 -4.80 -15.34 8.00
C ILE A 73 -5.95 -16.32 8.28
N PRO A 74 -7.20 -15.85 8.35
CA PRO A 74 -8.35 -16.74 8.49
C PRO A 74 -8.47 -17.71 7.31
N ASN A 75 -8.72 -18.99 7.60
CA ASN A 75 -8.96 -20.03 6.60
C ASN A 75 -10.06 -19.62 5.59
N GLY A 76 -10.01 -20.19 4.40
CA GLY A 76 -11.07 -20.14 3.40
C GLY A 76 -10.56 -20.20 1.97
N PHE A 77 -11.51 -20.43 1.07
CA PHE A 77 -11.35 -20.31 -0.37
C PHE A 77 -11.93 -18.97 -0.83
N ARG A 78 -11.14 -18.17 -1.54
CA ARG A 78 -11.53 -16.86 -2.08
C ARG A 78 -11.12 -16.79 -3.55
N GLN A 79 -11.99 -16.21 -4.37
CA GLN A 79 -11.74 -15.99 -5.78
C GLN A 79 -12.01 -14.52 -6.08
N PHE A 80 -11.11 -13.88 -6.81
CA PHE A 80 -11.10 -12.47 -7.12
C PHE A 80 -11.09 -12.30 -8.64
N SER A 81 -12.01 -11.48 -9.15
CA SER A 81 -12.09 -11.15 -10.58
C SER A 81 -11.29 -9.91 -10.96
N TYR A 82 -10.73 -9.22 -9.97
CA TYR A 82 -9.98 -7.98 -10.15
C TYR A 82 -8.74 -7.98 -9.25
N VAL A 83 -7.67 -7.39 -9.78
CA VAL A 83 -6.45 -7.09 -9.02
C VAL A 83 -6.11 -5.62 -9.23
N HIS A 84 -5.81 -4.92 -8.14
CA HIS A 84 -5.48 -3.50 -8.18
C HIS A 84 -4.10 -3.29 -7.56
N THR A 85 -3.30 -2.49 -8.24
CA THR A 85 -2.02 -2.01 -7.73
C THR A 85 -2.22 -0.62 -7.15
N LEU A 86 -1.87 -0.44 -5.88
CA LEU A 86 -1.93 0.84 -5.18
C LEU A 86 -0.53 1.46 -5.08
N GLY A 87 -0.46 2.78 -5.02
CA GLY A 87 0.81 3.52 -4.96
C GLY A 87 1.48 3.71 -6.34
N CYS A 88 2.78 4.04 -6.33
CA CYS A 88 3.58 4.22 -7.53
C CYS A 88 4.69 3.18 -7.62
N GLY A 89 4.95 2.64 -8.82
CA GLY A 89 6.04 1.69 -9.06
C GLY A 89 5.70 0.21 -8.81
N GLY A 90 4.46 -0.11 -8.44
CA GLY A 90 3.99 -1.49 -8.34
C GLY A 90 3.74 -2.16 -9.71
N PRO A 91 3.39 -3.45 -9.73
CA PRO A 91 3.25 -4.22 -10.96
C PRO A 91 2.04 -3.79 -11.78
N ASN A 92 2.13 -3.92 -13.11
CA ASN A 92 0.95 -3.85 -13.96
C ASN A 92 0.27 -5.22 -14.02
N LEU A 93 -0.87 -5.35 -13.34
CA LEU A 93 -1.67 -6.58 -13.27
C LEU A 93 -3.00 -6.45 -14.03
N SER A 94 -3.12 -5.48 -14.95
CA SER A 94 -4.36 -5.23 -15.69
C SER A 94 -4.83 -6.38 -16.57
N ASN A 95 -3.91 -7.29 -16.93
CA ASN A 95 -4.22 -8.51 -17.67
C ASN A 95 -4.61 -9.68 -16.76
N VAL A 96 -4.54 -9.55 -15.43
CA VAL A 96 -4.98 -10.58 -14.49
C VAL A 96 -6.51 -10.52 -14.36
N PHE A 97 -7.20 -11.55 -14.83
CA PHE A 97 -8.67 -11.63 -14.79
C PHE A 97 -9.19 -12.53 -13.67
N ASN A 98 -8.34 -13.39 -13.11
CA ASN A 98 -8.70 -14.27 -12.02
C ASN A 98 -7.53 -14.45 -11.06
N SER A 99 -7.82 -14.41 -9.76
CA SER A 99 -6.90 -14.77 -8.70
C SER A 99 -7.65 -15.60 -7.66
N VAL A 100 -7.02 -16.67 -7.17
CA VAL A 100 -7.59 -17.54 -6.14
C VAL A 100 -6.68 -17.52 -4.93
N LEU A 101 -7.24 -17.39 -3.73
CA LEU A 101 -6.57 -17.70 -2.47
C LEU A 101 -7.28 -18.90 -1.82
N ASN A 102 -6.62 -20.05 -1.81
CA ASN A 102 -7.09 -21.29 -1.21
C ASN A 102 -6.20 -21.63 0.00
N TRP A 103 -6.63 -21.20 1.18
CA TRP A 103 -5.85 -21.26 2.42
C TRP A 103 -6.63 -22.00 3.52
N TRP A 104 -6.01 -22.97 4.19
CA TRP A 104 -6.64 -23.75 5.26
C TRP A 104 -5.80 -23.90 6.54
N GLY A 105 -4.85 -23.00 6.77
CA GLY A 105 -4.12 -22.91 8.03
C GLY A 105 -2.90 -23.83 8.14
N GLY A 106 -2.08 -23.62 9.18
CA GLY A 106 -0.85 -24.39 9.41
C GLY A 106 0.29 -24.01 8.45
N SER A 107 1.46 -24.62 8.61
CA SER A 107 2.67 -24.24 7.85
C SER A 107 2.62 -24.53 6.35
N SER A 108 1.71 -25.41 5.91
CA SER A 108 1.61 -25.87 4.52
C SER A 108 0.19 -25.76 3.95
N GLY A 109 -0.66 -24.92 4.57
CA GLY A 109 -2.08 -24.82 4.23
C GLY A 109 -2.42 -23.98 3.00
N LEU A 110 -1.42 -23.46 2.27
CA LEU A 110 -1.63 -22.62 1.10
C LEU A 110 -1.59 -23.49 -0.16
N TYR A 111 -2.77 -23.92 -0.60
CA TYR A 111 -2.91 -24.80 -1.75
C TYR A 111 -2.86 -24.05 -3.07
N GLN A 112 -3.38 -22.82 -3.09
CA GLN A 112 -3.37 -21.95 -4.26
C GLN A 112 -3.27 -20.49 -3.81
N PHE A 113 -2.37 -19.74 -4.46
CA PHE A 113 -2.47 -18.30 -4.54
C PHE A 113 -2.13 -17.86 -5.96
N THR A 114 -3.13 -17.70 -6.82
CA THR A 114 -2.91 -17.65 -8.28
C THR A 114 -3.06 -16.25 -8.89
N LEU A 115 -2.39 -16.03 -10.02
CA LEU A 115 -2.64 -14.96 -10.97
C LEU A 115 -2.84 -15.59 -12.36
N GLU A 116 -4.02 -15.42 -12.93
CA GLU A 116 -4.38 -15.93 -14.26
C GLU A 116 -4.61 -14.78 -15.24
N THR A 117 -3.97 -14.87 -16.41
CA THR A 117 -3.84 -13.73 -17.32
C THR A 117 -4.66 -13.93 -18.61
N THR A 118 -5.22 -12.84 -19.13
CA THR A 118 -6.04 -12.87 -20.35
C THR A 118 -5.22 -13.06 -21.63
N ASP A 119 -3.96 -12.66 -21.61
CA ASP A 119 -3.07 -12.63 -22.76
C ASP A 119 -1.91 -13.65 -22.66
N GLY A 120 -1.86 -14.41 -21.56
CA GLY A 120 -0.80 -15.38 -21.31
C GLY A 120 0.54 -14.78 -20.92
N VAL A 121 0.62 -13.48 -20.60
CA VAL A 121 1.85 -12.78 -20.23
C VAL A 121 1.89 -12.50 -18.73
N PRO A 122 2.92 -12.89 -17.97
CA PRO A 122 4.05 -13.72 -18.38
C PRO A 122 3.67 -15.19 -18.61
N ARG A 123 2.55 -15.65 -18.02
CA ARG A 123 1.99 -17.02 -18.15
C ARG A 123 0.48 -16.95 -17.96
N SER A 124 -0.26 -17.88 -18.57
CA SER A 124 -1.73 -17.98 -18.40
C SER A 124 -2.14 -18.34 -16.97
N TYR A 125 -1.30 -19.09 -16.25
CA TYR A 125 -1.49 -19.49 -14.86
C TYR A 125 -0.18 -19.34 -14.12
N THR A 126 -0.20 -18.61 -13.01
CA THR A 126 0.94 -18.45 -12.10
C THR A 126 0.47 -18.70 -10.68
N ASN A 127 1.12 -19.61 -9.94
CA ASN A 127 0.85 -19.84 -8.53
C ASN A 127 1.99 -19.22 -7.71
N ILE A 128 1.70 -18.14 -6.98
CA ILE A 128 2.67 -17.34 -6.20
C ILE A 128 3.57 -18.19 -5.29
N PRO A 129 3.07 -19.21 -4.55
CA PRO A 129 3.90 -20.02 -3.66
C PRO A 129 5.02 -20.80 -4.36
N ASP A 130 4.94 -20.98 -5.68
CA ASP A 130 5.99 -21.64 -6.47
C ASP A 130 7.21 -20.72 -6.73
N TYR A 131 7.08 -19.42 -6.42
CA TYR A 131 8.05 -18.37 -6.75
C TYR A 131 8.56 -17.61 -5.52
N GLY A 132 8.52 -18.22 -4.33
CA GLY A 132 9.01 -17.59 -3.12
C GLY A 132 8.70 -18.36 -1.85
N THR A 133 8.47 -17.66 -0.74
CA THR A 133 8.13 -18.24 0.56
C THR A 133 6.88 -17.58 1.13
N TYR A 134 6.24 -18.24 2.09
CA TYR A 134 5.08 -17.70 2.78
C TYR A 134 5.03 -18.16 4.23
N SER A 135 4.39 -17.35 5.08
CA SER A 135 4.13 -17.68 6.48
C SER A 135 2.78 -17.11 6.92
N LEU A 136 1.67 -17.67 6.40
CA LEU A 136 0.33 -17.13 6.67
C LEU A 136 -0.29 -17.57 8.01
N HIS A 137 0.38 -18.45 8.75
CA HIS A 137 -0.10 -19.08 9.98
C HIS A 137 0.41 -18.41 11.26
N THR A 138 1.21 -17.35 11.14
CA THR A 138 1.88 -16.66 12.26
C THR A 138 1.09 -15.43 12.72
N SER A 139 1.53 -14.79 13.80
CA SER A 139 1.01 -13.51 14.28
C SER A 139 1.55 -12.29 13.52
N THR A 140 2.13 -12.50 12.33
CA THR A 140 2.58 -11.48 11.38
C THR A 140 2.64 -12.13 9.98
N PRO A 141 1.48 -12.37 9.32
CA PRO A 141 1.44 -13.11 8.06
C PRO A 141 2.20 -12.41 6.94
N GLU A 142 3.04 -13.14 6.23
CA GLU A 142 3.89 -12.59 5.16
C GLU A 142 4.01 -13.53 3.96
N ILE A 143 4.34 -12.95 2.81
CA ILE A 143 4.76 -13.64 1.59
C ILE A 143 5.97 -12.91 1.03
N ALA A 144 7.03 -13.66 0.70
CA ALA A 144 8.14 -13.17 -0.09
C ALA A 144 8.01 -13.70 -1.52
N ILE A 145 8.07 -12.81 -2.51
CA ILE A 145 7.98 -13.14 -3.94
C ILE A 145 9.30 -12.80 -4.60
N THR A 146 9.84 -13.75 -5.35
CA THR A 146 11.07 -13.55 -6.12
C THR A 146 10.77 -13.06 -7.53
N SER A 147 11.73 -12.37 -8.15
CA SER A 147 11.62 -11.87 -9.53
C SER A 147 11.40 -12.96 -10.59
N SER A 148 11.64 -14.22 -10.25
CA SER A 148 11.37 -15.37 -11.12
C SER A 148 9.87 -15.57 -11.45
N ILE A 149 8.97 -14.93 -10.68
CA ILE A 149 7.55 -14.91 -10.96
C ILE A 149 7.21 -14.27 -12.31
N GLY A 150 8.06 -13.35 -12.82
CA GLY A 150 7.96 -12.79 -14.17
C GLY A 150 6.98 -11.62 -14.33
N PHE A 151 6.24 -11.24 -13.29
CA PHE A 151 5.50 -9.98 -13.26
C PHE A 151 6.43 -8.87 -12.75
N THR A 152 6.84 -7.96 -13.64
CA THR A 152 7.74 -6.85 -13.28
C THR A 152 7.14 -6.00 -12.15
N GLY A 153 7.91 -5.80 -11.08
CA GLY A 153 7.52 -4.99 -9.92
C GLY A 153 6.68 -5.71 -8.88
N LEU A 154 6.45 -7.03 -9.03
CA LEU A 154 5.75 -7.86 -8.04
C LEU A 154 6.72 -8.61 -7.09
N ASP A 155 8.03 -8.57 -7.35
CA ASP A 155 9.01 -9.12 -6.42
C ASP A 155 9.19 -8.23 -5.19
N GLY A 156 9.35 -8.86 -4.02
CA GLY A 156 9.44 -8.18 -2.75
C GLY A 156 8.91 -9.01 -1.58
N ASP A 157 9.03 -8.44 -0.39
CA ASP A 157 8.46 -8.97 0.84
C ASP A 157 7.18 -8.20 1.17
N TYR A 158 6.10 -8.91 1.45
CA TYR A 158 4.78 -8.34 1.68
C TYR A 158 4.19 -8.82 2.99
N TRP A 159 3.62 -7.90 3.75
CA TRP A 159 2.65 -8.26 4.77
C TRP A 159 1.32 -8.61 4.12
N VAL A 160 0.67 -9.66 4.63
CA VAL A 160 -0.61 -10.14 4.11
C VAL A 160 -1.72 -9.88 5.13
N ASN A 161 -2.85 -9.39 4.66
CA ASN A 161 -4.08 -9.36 5.44
C ASN A 161 -5.31 -9.56 4.55
N LEU A 162 -6.48 -9.69 5.19
CA LEU A 162 -7.78 -9.56 4.55
C LEU A 162 -8.36 -8.19 4.87
N ASP A 163 -8.85 -7.50 3.84
CA ASP A 163 -9.63 -6.27 3.96
C ASP A 163 -11.06 -6.53 3.47
N GLY A 164 -11.97 -6.76 4.42
CA GLY A 164 -13.31 -7.27 4.10
C GLY A 164 -13.25 -8.59 3.33
N SER A 165 -13.69 -8.57 2.08
CA SER A 165 -13.64 -9.73 1.17
C SER A 165 -12.35 -9.80 0.34
N ASN A 166 -11.48 -8.79 0.38
CA ASN A 166 -10.25 -8.70 -0.39
C ASN A 166 -9.07 -9.36 0.33
N VAL A 167 -8.06 -9.76 -0.43
CA VAL A 167 -6.71 -10.01 0.09
C VAL A 167 -5.81 -8.85 -0.30
N VAL A 168 -4.93 -8.44 0.61
CA VAL A 168 -4.02 -7.30 0.41
C VAL A 168 -2.60 -7.71 0.74
N LEU A 169 -1.67 -7.28 -0.12
CA LEU A 169 -0.23 -7.43 0.01
C LEU A 169 0.34 -6.01 0.08
N VAL A 170 1.07 -5.70 1.16
CA VAL A 170 1.64 -4.38 1.41
C VAL A 170 3.11 -4.49 1.75
#